data_AF-A0A838I1S3-F1
#
_entry.id   AF-A0A838I1S3-F1
#
_cell.length_a   1.000
_cell.length_b   1.000
_cell.length_c   1.000
_cell.angle_alpha   90.00
_cell.angle_beta   90.00
_cell.angle_gamma   90.00
#
_symmetry.space_group_name_H-M   'P 1'
#
loop_
_entity.id
_entity.type
_entity.pdbx_description
1 polymer ?
#
loop_
_entity_poly.entity_id
_entity_poly.type
_entity_poly.pdbx_seq_one_letter_code
_entity_poly.pdbx_strand_id
1 'polypeptide(L)'
;MDVDALENLVDDQTAGLMLTNPNTVGLFEVEIERIAAVLHRVGALLYYDGANFNAICGRVRPGDMGFDVVHLNVHKTFATPHGGGGPGAGPVVV
;
A
#
# COMPACT_ATOMS: atom_id res chain seq x y z
N MET A 1 12.11 -0.77 3.09
CA MET A 1 12.52 0.50 2.45
C MET A 1 13.52 1.23 3.34
N ASP A 2 14.40 2.07 2.78
CA ASP A 2 15.25 2.98 3.55
C ASP A 2 14.47 4.27 3.86
N VAL A 3 14.05 4.45 5.12
CA VAL A 3 13.20 5.58 5.53
C VAL A 3 14.01 6.87 5.66
N ASP A 4 15.30 6.78 6.01
CA ASP A 4 16.17 7.95 6.10
C ASP A 4 16.42 8.55 4.71
N ALA A 5 16.60 7.69 3.70
CA ALA A 5 16.66 8.14 2.30
C ALA A 5 15.34 8.79 1.86
N LEU A 6 14.19 8.21 2.22
CA LEU A 6 12.86 8.75 1.90
C LEU A 6 12.68 10.16 2.48
N GLU A 7 13.06 10.38 3.74
CA GLU A 7 12.97 11.70 4.39
C GLU A 7 13.70 12.81 3.64
N ASN A 8 14.78 12.48 2.94
CA ASN A 8 15.58 13.42 2.15
C ASN A 8 15.03 13.65 0.72
N LEU A 9 14.07 12.83 0.28
CA LEU A 9 13.50 12.89 -1.06
C LEU A 9 12.10 13.52 -1.10
N VAL A 10 11.40 13.58 0.04
CA VAL A 10 10.04 14.13 0.11
C VAL A 10 10.04 15.61 0.48
N ASP A 11 9.16 16.35 -0.18
CA ASP A 11 8.97 17.79 -0.02
C ASP A 11 7.51 18.19 -0.30
N ASP A 12 7.20 19.49 -0.30
CA ASP A 12 5.86 20.03 -0.53
C ASP A 12 5.36 19.87 -1.98
N GLN A 13 6.21 19.42 -2.90
CA GLN A 13 5.84 19.05 -4.27
C GLN A 13 5.49 17.56 -4.40
N THR A 14 5.71 16.78 -3.34
CA THR A 14 5.46 15.34 -3.35
C THR A 14 3.95 15.05 -3.30
N ALA A 15 3.42 14.42 -4.36
CA ALA A 15 2.00 14.07 -4.41
C ALA A 15 1.66 12.85 -3.54
N GLY A 16 2.54 11.84 -3.52
CA GLY A 16 2.32 10.63 -2.75
C GLY A 16 3.33 9.52 -3.00
N LEU A 17 3.25 8.47 -2.19
CA LEU A 17 4.05 7.26 -2.29
C LEU A 17 3.15 6.05 -2.49
N MET A 18 3.48 5.20 -3.47
CA MET A 18 2.84 3.89 -3.63
C MET A 18 3.66 2.82 -2.92
N LEU A 19 3.01 2.04 -2.06
CA LEU A 19 3.69 1.01 -1.28
C LEU A 19 2.82 -0.25 -1.12
N THR A 20 3.45 -1.41 -1.25
CA THR A 20 2.86 -2.72 -0.95
C THR A 20 3.33 -3.15 0.45
N ASN A 21 2.42 -3.57 1.33
CA ASN A 21 2.78 -4.11 2.66
C ASN A 21 1.94 -5.34 3.03
N PRO A 22 2.50 -6.57 3.08
CA PRO A 22 3.90 -6.92 2.83
C PRO A 22 4.40 -6.50 1.44
N ASN A 23 5.69 -6.18 1.34
CA ASN A 23 6.32 -5.74 0.09
C ASN A 23 6.43 -6.89 -0.93
N THR A 24 6.96 -6.59 -2.11
CA THR A 24 6.99 -7.52 -3.25
C THR A 24 7.92 -8.72 -3.04
N VAL A 25 8.81 -8.68 -2.05
CA VAL A 25 9.63 -9.83 -1.62
C VAL A 25 9.03 -10.59 -0.43
N GLY A 26 7.81 -10.22 0.00
CA GLY A 26 7.07 -10.91 1.05
C GLY A 26 7.44 -10.49 2.48
N LEU A 27 8.16 -9.38 2.65
CA LEU A 27 8.54 -8.86 3.96
C LEU A 27 7.62 -7.70 4.38
N PHE A 28 7.31 -7.62 5.68
CA PHE A 28 6.58 -6.48 6.23
C PHE A 28 7.49 -5.27 6.35
N GLU A 29 6.97 -4.10 5.97
CA GLU A 29 7.61 -2.82 6.26
C GLU A 29 7.37 -2.49 7.75
N VAL A 30 8.38 -2.77 8.58
CA VAL A 30 8.28 -2.62 10.05
C VAL A 30 8.18 -1.16 10.50
N GLU A 31 8.57 -0.21 9.65
CA GLU A 31 8.51 1.23 9.88
C GLU A 31 7.32 1.91 9.15
N ILE A 32 6.25 1.17 8.83
CA ILE A 32 5.13 1.70 8.03
C ILE A 32 4.51 2.98 8.60
N GLU A 33 4.39 3.09 9.92
CA GLU A 33 3.86 4.28 10.59
C GLU A 33 4.81 5.49 10.43
N ARG A 34 6.13 5.26 10.49
CA ARG A 34 7.13 6.30 10.25
C ARG A 34 7.06 6.77 8.80
N ILE A 35 6.92 5.84 7.86
CA ILE A 35 6.74 6.14 6.44
C ILE A 35 5.50 7.03 6.25
N ALA A 36 4.35 6.63 6.79
CA ALA A 36 3.13 7.44 6.72
C ALA A 36 3.34 8.85 7.29
N ALA A 37 3.97 8.95 8.47
CA ALA A 37 4.27 10.24 9.09
C ALA A 37 5.20 11.14 8.23
N VAL A 38 6.17 10.55 7.53
CA VAL A 38 7.08 11.28 6.63
C VAL A 38 6.31 11.90 5.46
N LEU A 39 5.40 11.14 4.85
CA LEU A 39 4.57 11.61 3.72
C LEU A 39 3.52 12.64 4.19
N HIS A 40 2.79 12.33 5.25
CA HIS A 40 1.73 13.20 5.78
C HIS A 40 2.27 14.54 6.27
N ARG A 41 3.51 14.60 6.77
CA ARG A 41 4.16 15.85 7.19
C ARG A 41 4.29 16.87 6.06
N VAL A 42 4.44 16.42 4.81
CA VAL A 42 4.52 17.29 3.63
C VAL A 42 3.20 17.37 2.86
N GLY A 43 2.11 16.79 3.40
CA GLY A 43 0.79 16.77 2.76
C GLY A 43 0.65 15.73 1.64
N ALA A 44 1.62 14.84 1.47
CA ALA A 44 1.61 13.79 0.46
C ALA A 44 0.74 12.60 0.92
N LEU A 45 0.14 11.89 -0.05
CA LEU A 45 -0.71 10.72 0.22
C LEU A 45 0.07 9.40 0.18
N LEU A 46 -0.31 8.45 1.02
CA LEU A 46 0.21 7.09 1.01
C LEU A 46 -0.79 6.13 0.35
N TYR A 47 -0.44 5.62 -0.83
CA TYR A 47 -1.25 4.70 -1.61
C TYR A 47 -0.84 3.25 -1.35
N TYR A 48 -1.79 2.41 -0.99
CA TYR A 48 -1.61 0.98 -0.77
C TYR A 48 -1.84 0.19 -2.06
N ASP A 49 -0.80 -0.49 -2.51
CA ASP A 49 -0.95 -1.62 -3.42
C ASP A 49 -1.43 -2.84 -2.63
N GLY A 50 -2.72 -3.16 -2.76
CA GLY A 50 -3.36 -4.28 -2.07
C GLY A 50 -3.22 -5.63 -2.76
N ALA A 51 -2.28 -5.80 -3.69
CA ALA A 51 -2.00 -7.11 -4.29
C ALA A 51 -1.65 -8.19 -3.26
N ASN A 52 -1.00 -7.79 -2.15
CA ASN A 52 -0.59 -8.68 -1.06
C ASN A 52 -1.57 -8.68 0.14
N PHE A 53 -2.78 -8.12 -0.03
CA PHE A 53 -3.76 -8.00 1.05
C PHE A 53 -4.13 -9.35 1.70
N ASN A 54 -4.00 -10.46 0.96
CA ASN A 54 -4.28 -11.80 1.49
C ASN A 54 -3.41 -12.17 2.71
N ALA A 55 -2.21 -11.59 2.84
CA ALA A 55 -1.34 -11.84 3.98
C ALA A 55 -1.85 -11.22 5.29
N ILE A 56 -2.69 -10.18 5.19
CA ILE A 56 -3.16 -9.39 6.33
C ILE A 56 -4.67 -9.39 6.53
N CYS A 57 -5.42 -9.95 5.58
CA CYS A 57 -6.88 -10.01 5.64
C CYS A 57 -7.37 -10.64 6.96
N GLY A 58 -8.20 -9.91 7.71
CA GLY A 58 -8.69 -10.32 9.02
C GLY A 58 -7.69 -10.22 10.17
N ARG A 59 -6.48 -9.68 9.94
CA ARG A 59 -5.44 -9.49 10.97
C ARG A 59 -5.19 -8.02 11.28
N VAL A 60 -4.99 -7.21 10.24
CA VAL A 60 -4.72 -5.77 10.34
C VAL A 60 -5.33 -5.04 9.13
N ARG A 61 -5.55 -3.73 9.25
CA ARG A 61 -6.15 -2.92 8.19
C ARG A 61 -5.14 -1.91 7.64
N PRO A 62 -5.01 -1.72 6.32
CA PRO A 62 -4.12 -0.71 5.74
C PRO A 62 -4.38 0.71 6.27
N GLY A 63 -5.64 1.08 6.50
CA GLY A 63 -5.97 2.38 7.10
C GLY A 63 -5.36 2.58 8.49
N ASP A 64 -5.26 1.53 9.31
CA ASP A 64 -4.60 1.62 10.62
C ASP A 64 -3.07 1.78 10.49
N MET A 65 -2.50 1.43 9.34
CA MET A 65 -1.07 1.63 9.03
C MET A 65 -0.79 3.04 8.47
N GLY A 66 -1.82 3.85 8.24
CA GLY A 66 -1.70 5.20 7.68
C GLY A 66 -1.85 5.30 6.16
N PHE A 67 -2.34 4.26 5.48
CA PHE A 67 -2.67 4.36 4.05
C PHE A 67 -3.95 5.17 3.82
N ASP A 68 -3.89 6.09 2.87
CA ASP A 68 -4.99 7.00 2.51
C ASP A 68 -5.88 6.44 1.39
N VAL A 69 -5.30 5.63 0.51
CA VAL A 69 -6.00 5.06 -0.66
C VAL A 69 -5.56 3.62 -0.85
N VAL A 70 -6.48 2.72 -1.16
CA VAL A 70 -6.20 1.30 -1.36
C VAL A 70 -6.82 0.85 -2.68
N HIS A 71 -6.07 0.14 -3.53
CA HIS A 71 -6.71 -0.78 -4.48
C HIS A 71 -6.61 -2.22 -4.01
N LEU A 72 -7.60 -3.04 -4.34
CA LEU A 72 -7.59 -4.49 -4.07
C LEU A 72 -7.67 -5.28 -5.36
N ASN A 73 -6.95 -6.41 -5.45
CA ASN A 73 -7.12 -7.34 -6.57
C ASN A 73 -8.12 -8.44 -6.18
N VAL A 74 -9.39 -8.33 -6.61
CA VAL A 74 -10.41 -9.36 -6.30
C VAL A 74 -10.13 -10.71 -6.96
N HIS A 75 -9.41 -10.67 -8.08
CA HIS A 75 -8.93 -11.85 -8.81
C HIS A 75 -7.67 -12.47 -8.23
N LYS A 76 -7.14 -11.90 -7.15
CA LYS A 76 -6.07 -12.51 -6.35
C LYS A 76 -6.62 -12.91 -4.98
N THR A 77 -6.96 -11.92 -4.17
CA THR A 77 -7.30 -12.12 -2.75
C THR A 77 -8.72 -12.67 -2.53
N PHE A 78 -9.65 -12.34 -3.42
CA PHE A 78 -11.08 -12.63 -3.23
C PHE A 78 -11.63 -13.67 -4.23
N ALA A 79 -10.77 -14.58 -4.66
CA ALA A 79 -11.11 -15.80 -5.42
C ALA A 79 -11.77 -15.62 -6.80
N THR A 80 -11.83 -14.41 -7.37
CA THR A 80 -12.22 -14.27 -8.79
C THR A 80 -11.19 -15.00 -9.67
N PRO A 81 -11.59 -15.84 -10.64
CA PRO A 81 -10.65 -16.66 -11.39
C PRO A 81 -9.73 -15.82 -12.28
N HIS A 82 -8.46 -16.23 -12.40
CA HIS A 82 -7.46 -15.55 -13.22
C HIS A 82 -7.71 -15.67 -14.73
N GLY A 83 -8.42 -16.71 -15.18
CA GLY A 83 -8.91 -16.85 -16.56
C GLY A 83 -7.84 -16.83 -17.67
N GLY A 84 -6.58 -17.17 -17.36
CA GLY A 84 -5.47 -17.09 -18.34
C GLY A 84 -5.04 -15.67 -18.70
N GLY A 85 -5.47 -14.66 -17.94
CA GLY A 85 -5.13 -13.25 -18.17
C GLY A 85 -6.26 -12.28 -17.79
N GLY A 86 -7.48 -12.78 -17.61
CA GLY A 86 -8.63 -12.00 -17.14
C GLY A 86 -9.96 -12.75 -17.29
N PRO A 87 -11.07 -12.19 -16.79
CA PRO A 87 -11.19 -10.83 -16.27
C PRO A 87 -10.69 -10.66 -14.83
N GLY A 88 -10.59 -9.42 -14.39
CA GLY A 88 -10.37 -9.06 -12.99
C GLY A 88 -11.14 -7.78 -12.63
N ALA A 89 -11.09 -7.40 -11.35
CA ALA A 89 -11.49 -6.06 -10.91
C ALA A 89 -10.49 -5.52 -9.88
N GLY A 90 -10.39 -4.19 -9.84
CA GLY A 90 -9.51 -3.43 -8.97
C GLY A 90 -10.27 -2.34 -8.21
N PRO A 91 -11.19 -2.67 -7.28
CA PRO A 91 -11.91 -1.66 -6.51
C PRO A 91 -10.91 -0.80 -5.73
N VAL A 92 -11.19 0.51 -5.72
CA VAL A 92 -10.45 1.51 -4.95
C VAL A 92 -11.29 1.92 -3.75
N VAL A 93 -10.66 2.00 -2.59
CA VAL A 93 -11.25 2.42 -1.31
C VAL A 93 -10.43 3.59 -0.76
N VAL A 94 -11.12 4.58 -0.21
CA VAL A 94 -10.58 5.81 0.40
C VAL A 94 -11.20 6.02 1.78
#